data_AF-A0A9Q7XKL9-F1
#
_entry.id   AF-A0A9Q7XKL9-F1
#
_cell.length_a   1.000
_cell.length_b   1.000
_cell.length_c   1.000
_cell.angle_alpha   90.00
_cell.angle_beta   90.00
_cell.angle_gamma   90.00
#
_symmetry.space_group_name_H-M   'P 1'
#
loop_
_entity.id
_entity.type
_entity.pdbx_description
1 polymer ?
#
loop_
_entity_poly.entity_id
_entity_poly.type
_entity_poly.pdbx_seq_one_letter_code
_entity_poly.pdbx_strand_id
1 'polypeptide(L)'
;MASLIRTNLCSALRYASSSSAPVASSSKVQLTPTLARYNSTSSTPSSSEPTPSEEPLSNGPTSVKYSYFVPRVGKTLDSLPVYTDIRNGGTRTITELRKIQGSIEDLKTDLSVFLAETYATADPELNNVESPLKVNKKPLRPRAGRKLVEKTGNPTYMDPVQTGKVQESGKLKIRGNRVEEVKAFLESRGF
;
A
#
# COMPACT_ATOMS: atom_id res chain seq x y z
N MET A 1 -37.45 31.99 -43.15
CA MET A 1 -37.27 31.04 -42.03
C MET A 1 -36.69 31.80 -40.86
N ALA A 2 -37.40 31.81 -39.72
CA ALA A 2 -37.20 32.74 -38.62
C ALA A 2 -35.97 32.41 -37.75
N SER A 3 -35.24 33.45 -37.36
CA SER A 3 -34.10 33.39 -36.43
C SER A 3 -34.57 33.34 -34.98
N LEU A 4 -33.99 32.46 -34.17
CA LEU A 4 -34.12 32.47 -32.72
C LEU A 4 -32.76 32.74 -32.09
N ILE A 5 -32.69 33.84 -31.34
CA ILE A 5 -31.55 34.29 -30.53
C ILE A 5 -31.96 34.14 -29.05
N ARG A 6 -30.96 33.95 -28.17
CA ARG A 6 -30.93 34.22 -26.69
C ARG A 6 -31.30 33.01 -25.81
N THR A 7 -30.65 32.71 -24.69
CA THR A 7 -29.64 33.41 -23.85
C THR A 7 -29.02 32.42 -22.85
N ASN A 8 -27.74 32.60 -22.51
CA ASN A 8 -27.06 31.93 -21.39
C ASN A 8 -27.45 32.59 -20.05
N LEU A 9 -27.75 31.79 -19.02
CA LEU A 9 -27.88 32.26 -17.63
C LEU A 9 -26.66 31.81 -16.82
N CYS A 10 -25.80 32.76 -16.48
CA CYS A 10 -24.78 32.61 -15.45
C CYS A 10 -25.40 32.90 -14.07
N SER A 11 -25.44 31.91 -13.18
CA SER A 11 -25.73 32.12 -11.75
C SER A 11 -24.43 31.98 -10.96
N ALA A 12 -23.86 33.11 -10.55
CA ALA A 12 -22.75 33.17 -9.61
C ALA A 12 -23.30 33.53 -8.22
N LEU A 13 -23.29 32.58 -7.29
CA LEU A 13 -23.53 32.86 -5.87
C LEU A 13 -22.19 33.22 -5.23
N ARG A 14 -22.05 34.50 -4.88
CA ARG A 14 -20.97 35.04 -4.04
C ARG A 14 -21.39 34.84 -2.59
N TYR A 15 -20.68 34.00 -1.84
CA TYR A 15 -20.80 34.00 -0.38
C TYR A 15 -19.77 34.98 0.17
N ALA A 16 -20.27 35.99 0.87
CA ALA A 16 -19.47 37.04 1.49
C ALA A 16 -18.78 36.54 2.75
N SER A 17 -17.64 37.16 3.00
CA SER A 17 -16.64 36.95 4.03
C SER A 17 -17.15 36.92 5.46
N SER A 18 -16.54 36.09 6.30
CA SER A 18 -16.24 36.47 7.68
C SER A 18 -14.78 36.16 7.99
N SER A 19 -14.08 37.23 8.38
CA SER A 19 -12.69 37.29 8.76
C SER A 19 -12.52 36.91 10.23
N SER A 20 -11.69 35.91 10.52
CA SER A 20 -11.00 35.81 11.81
C SER A 20 -9.72 35.01 11.65
N ALA A 21 -8.59 35.70 11.71
CA ALA A 21 -7.27 35.16 12.00
C ALA A 21 -6.73 35.92 13.22
N PRO A 22 -5.59 35.54 13.81
CA PRO A 22 -5.26 34.26 14.43
C PRO A 22 -4.85 34.45 15.90
N VAL A 23 -5.07 33.48 16.78
CA VAL A 23 -4.43 33.48 18.12
C VAL A 23 -3.40 32.37 18.19
N ALA A 24 -2.14 32.79 18.12
CA ALA A 24 -0.97 32.00 18.43
C ALA A 24 -0.95 31.69 19.94
N SER A 25 -0.80 30.42 20.30
CA SER A 25 -0.41 30.02 21.66
C SER A 25 0.82 29.14 21.57
N SER A 26 1.97 29.79 21.69
CA SER A 26 3.27 29.14 21.86
C SER A 26 3.44 28.74 23.32
N SER A 27 3.28 27.45 23.62
CA SER A 27 3.72 26.89 24.90
C SER A 27 4.89 25.95 24.65
N LYS A 28 6.08 26.55 24.76
CA LYS A 28 7.39 25.90 24.77
C LYS A 28 7.57 25.24 26.13
N VAL A 29 7.54 23.92 26.19
CA VAL A 29 7.99 23.18 27.37
C VAL A 29 9.23 22.39 26.97
N GLN A 30 10.39 22.96 27.29
CA GLN A 30 11.68 22.27 27.31
C GLN A 30 11.86 21.68 28.70
N LEU A 31 11.97 20.36 28.82
CA LEU A 31 12.62 19.69 29.95
C LEU A 31 13.26 18.38 29.46
N THR A 32 14.55 18.43 29.15
CA THR A 32 15.51 17.33 29.43
C THR A 32 16.14 17.64 30.81
N PRO A 33 16.99 16.79 31.43
CA PRO A 33 17.48 15.43 31.14
C PRO A 33 17.14 14.45 32.31
N THR A 34 17.51 13.16 32.36
CA THR A 34 18.76 12.68 33.00
C THR A 34 18.66 11.17 33.30
N LEU A 35 19.71 10.41 32.91
CA LEU A 35 20.28 9.16 33.46
C LEU A 35 19.41 8.03 34.08
N ALA A 36 19.57 6.83 33.53
CA ALA A 36 20.06 5.63 34.25
C ALA A 36 20.35 4.52 33.20
N ARG A 37 21.56 3.95 32.99
CA ARG A 37 22.54 3.33 33.89
C ARG A 37 22.21 1.83 34.19
N TYR A 38 22.74 0.92 33.33
CA TYR A 38 23.15 -0.50 33.54
C TYR A 38 22.06 -1.59 33.70
N ASN A 39 22.22 -2.86 33.28
CA ASN A 39 23.33 -3.78 33.56
C ASN A 39 23.40 -4.97 32.58
N SER A 40 24.60 -5.52 32.39
CA SER A 40 24.90 -6.78 31.70
C SER A 40 24.78 -7.97 32.65
N THR A 41 24.20 -9.09 32.21
CA THR A 41 24.54 -10.43 32.69
C THR A 41 24.32 -11.45 31.58
N SER A 42 25.44 -11.98 31.09
CA SER A 42 25.52 -13.20 30.29
C SER A 42 25.25 -14.43 31.17
N SER A 43 24.41 -15.35 30.69
CA SER A 43 24.38 -16.72 31.19
C SER A 43 23.90 -17.68 30.09
N THR A 44 24.87 -18.36 29.48
CA THR A 44 24.76 -19.70 28.89
C THR A 44 24.57 -20.73 30.02
N PRO A 45 23.76 -21.79 29.83
CA PRO A 45 24.35 -23.08 29.44
C PRO A 45 23.51 -24.02 28.55
N SER A 46 24.22 -24.75 27.70
CA SER A 46 24.14 -26.19 27.36
C SER A 46 22.80 -26.90 27.10
N SER A 47 22.61 -27.26 25.82
CA SER A 47 22.40 -28.60 25.26
C SER A 47 21.57 -29.65 26.05
N SER A 48 20.41 -30.00 25.49
CA SER A 48 19.93 -31.40 25.41
C SER A 48 19.05 -31.59 24.17
N GLU A 49 19.31 -32.70 23.45
CA GLU A 49 18.67 -33.20 22.23
C GLU A 49 17.27 -33.83 22.49
N PRO A 50 16.49 -34.22 21.45
CA PRO A 50 15.06 -33.95 21.37
C PRO A 50 14.19 -35.14 21.78
N THR A 51 13.07 -34.85 22.44
CA THR A 51 11.95 -35.79 22.64
C THR A 51 10.81 -35.37 21.71
N PRO A 52 10.26 -36.26 20.86
CA PRO A 52 9.13 -35.92 20.01
C PRO A 52 7.84 -36.21 20.78
N SER A 53 7.22 -35.18 21.36
CA SER A 53 5.88 -35.31 21.94
C SER A 53 5.18 -33.95 21.94
N GLU A 54 4.10 -33.92 21.15
CA GLU A 54 2.89 -33.10 21.28
C GLU A 54 3.05 -31.58 21.25
N GLU A 55 2.48 -30.97 20.20
CA GLU A 55 2.40 -29.54 19.98
C GLU A 55 1.72 -28.81 21.15
N PRO A 56 2.43 -27.90 21.86
CA PRO A 56 1.78 -26.83 22.57
C PRO A 56 1.62 -25.64 21.60
N LEU A 57 0.38 -25.17 21.48
CA LEU A 57 0.02 -23.85 20.94
C LEU A 57 0.73 -22.75 21.74
N SER A 58 2.01 -22.54 21.44
CA SER A 58 2.83 -21.49 22.04
C SER A 58 2.49 -20.17 21.36
N ASN A 59 1.58 -19.41 21.99
CA ASN A 59 1.31 -18.01 21.71
C ASN A 59 2.48 -17.11 22.16
N GLY A 60 3.71 -17.46 21.79
CA GLY A 60 4.90 -16.61 21.96
C GLY A 60 5.02 -15.62 20.79
N PRO A 61 5.77 -14.52 20.95
CA PRO A 61 6.06 -13.61 19.82
C PRO A 61 6.80 -14.41 18.73
N THR A 62 6.13 -14.63 17.59
CA THR A 62 6.70 -15.33 16.45
C THR A 62 7.92 -14.57 15.97
N SER A 63 9.05 -15.25 15.82
CA SER A 63 10.25 -14.61 15.27
C SER A 63 9.95 -14.15 13.83
N VAL A 64 10.39 -12.95 13.49
CA VAL A 64 10.09 -12.34 12.19
C VAL A 64 10.76 -13.17 11.09
N LYS A 65 9.96 -13.99 10.40
CA LYS A 65 10.43 -14.95 9.38
C LYS A 65 10.80 -14.29 8.04
N TYR A 66 10.41 -13.04 7.83
CA TYR A 66 10.54 -12.34 6.55
C TYR A 66 11.32 -11.04 6.70
N SER A 67 11.94 -10.57 5.61
CA SER A 67 12.65 -9.28 5.56
C SER A 67 11.73 -8.05 5.75
N TYR A 68 10.43 -8.28 5.83
CA TYR A 68 9.39 -7.27 5.98
C TYR A 68 8.38 -7.68 7.04
N PHE A 69 7.74 -6.68 7.64
CA PHE A 69 6.74 -6.85 8.67
C PHE A 69 5.60 -5.85 8.49
N VAL A 70 4.36 -6.31 8.63
CA VAL A 70 3.17 -5.46 8.59
C VAL A 70 2.50 -5.53 9.97
N PRO A 71 2.60 -4.47 10.79
CA PRO A 71 1.97 -4.46 12.10
C PRO A 71 0.45 -4.34 11.96
N ARG A 72 -0.27 -5.11 12.77
CA ARG A 72 -1.70 -4.90 12.98
C ARG A 72 -1.97 -3.54 13.61
N VAL A 73 -3.17 -3.05 13.37
CA VAL A 73 -3.66 -1.73 13.76
C VAL A 73 -4.97 -1.85 14.51
N GLY A 74 -5.29 -0.80 15.29
CA GLY A 74 -6.44 -0.77 16.18
C GLY A 74 -6.00 -0.80 17.64
N LYS A 75 -6.95 -0.57 18.55
CA LYS A 75 -6.66 -0.59 20.00
C LYS A 75 -6.32 -1.98 20.50
N THR A 76 -6.93 -2.99 19.89
CA THR A 76 -6.78 -4.41 20.19
C THR A 76 -5.75 -5.11 19.30
N LEU A 77 -5.16 -4.39 18.32
CA LEU A 77 -4.22 -4.95 17.34
C LEU A 77 -4.80 -6.11 16.51
N ASP A 78 -6.10 -6.11 16.24
CA ASP A 78 -6.74 -7.22 15.50
C ASP A 78 -6.78 -7.02 13.98
N SER A 79 -6.65 -5.78 13.50
CA SER A 79 -6.93 -5.44 12.09
C SER A 79 -5.67 -5.22 11.27
N LEU A 80 -5.65 -5.71 10.03
CA LEU A 80 -4.58 -5.41 9.08
C LEU A 80 -4.75 -4.01 8.46
N PRO A 81 -3.65 -3.26 8.20
CA PRO A 81 -3.67 -1.93 7.60
C PRO A 81 -3.89 -1.95 6.08
N VAL A 82 -4.91 -2.68 5.62
CA VAL A 82 -5.31 -2.84 4.22
C VAL A 82 -6.60 -2.07 3.97
N TYR A 83 -6.57 -1.13 3.03
CA TYR A 83 -7.70 -0.24 2.75
C TYR A 83 -8.05 -0.20 1.27
N THR A 84 -9.30 0.11 0.95
CA THR A 84 -9.71 0.55 -0.38
C THR A 84 -9.54 2.07 -0.50
N ASP A 85 -8.99 2.50 -1.63
CA ASP A 85 -8.85 3.90 -2.03
C ASP A 85 -9.58 4.08 -3.37
N ILE A 86 -10.71 4.78 -3.32
CA ILE A 86 -11.56 5.05 -4.47
C ILE A 86 -11.30 6.48 -4.94
N ARG A 87 -10.83 6.62 -6.18
CA ARG A 87 -10.44 7.89 -6.80
C ARG A 87 -11.27 8.15 -8.05
N ASN A 88 -11.15 9.38 -8.57
CA ASN A 88 -11.79 9.81 -9.83
C ASN A 88 -13.30 9.59 -9.85
N GLY A 89 -14.01 9.92 -8.76
CA GLY A 89 -15.46 9.78 -8.69
C GLY A 89 -15.98 8.34 -8.80
N GLY A 90 -15.20 7.35 -8.34
CA GLY A 90 -15.63 5.94 -8.31
C GLY A 90 -15.02 5.08 -9.42
N THR A 91 -14.49 5.66 -10.49
CA THR A 91 -13.98 4.90 -11.63
C THR A 91 -12.68 4.15 -11.33
N ARG A 92 -11.91 4.61 -10.34
CA ARG A 92 -10.61 4.02 -10.03
C ARG A 92 -10.53 3.53 -8.61
N THR A 93 -10.56 2.21 -8.45
CA THR A 93 -10.35 1.53 -7.17
C THR A 93 -8.93 1.01 -7.06
N ILE A 94 -8.30 1.28 -5.92
CA ILE A 94 -6.94 0.87 -5.57
C ILE A 94 -7.01 0.25 -4.18
N THR A 95 -6.29 -0.82 -3.93
CA THR A 95 -6.04 -1.33 -2.58
C THR A 95 -4.72 -0.77 -2.07
N GLU A 96 -4.74 -0.10 -0.91
CA GLU A 96 -3.55 0.46 -0.27
C GLU A 96 -3.20 -0.35 0.98
N LEU A 97 -2.00 -0.92 0.98
CA LEU A 97 -1.38 -1.56 2.14
C LEU A 97 -0.44 -0.55 2.80
N ARG A 98 -0.58 -0.34 4.11
CA ARG A 98 0.15 0.69 4.87
C ARG A 98 0.98 0.10 6.00
N LYS A 99 1.86 0.93 6.57
CA LYS A 99 2.68 0.64 7.74
C LYS A 99 3.68 -0.51 7.56
N ILE A 100 4.11 -0.76 6.34
CA ILE A 100 5.12 -1.78 6.04
C ILE A 100 6.45 -1.36 6.68
N GLN A 101 7.04 -2.26 7.45
CA GLN A 101 8.38 -2.16 8.03
C GLN A 101 9.31 -3.11 7.28
N GLY A 102 10.60 -2.77 7.16
CA GLY A 102 11.57 -3.58 6.43
C GLY A 102 11.50 -3.44 4.91
N SER A 103 11.81 -4.52 4.18
CA SER A 103 11.94 -4.51 2.71
C SER A 103 10.59 -4.49 1.98
N ILE A 104 10.23 -3.34 1.42
CA ILE A 104 8.98 -3.18 0.64
C ILE A 104 9.06 -3.95 -0.68
N GLU A 105 10.26 -4.11 -1.25
CA GLU A 105 10.48 -4.77 -2.53
C GLU A 105 10.20 -6.26 -2.45
N ASP A 106 10.65 -6.92 -1.39
CA ASP A 106 10.40 -8.36 -1.16
C ASP A 106 8.90 -8.62 -0.95
N LEU A 107 8.22 -7.76 -0.18
CA LEU A 107 6.77 -7.85 -0.01
C LEU A 107 6.04 -7.63 -1.34
N LYS A 108 6.54 -6.70 -2.18
CA LYS A 108 5.98 -6.45 -3.50
C LYS A 108 6.12 -7.68 -4.40
N THR A 109 7.29 -8.32 -4.43
CA THR A 109 7.52 -9.52 -5.26
C THR A 109 6.63 -10.66 -4.80
N ASP A 110 6.56 -10.92 -3.49
CA ASP A 110 5.76 -12.01 -2.93
C ASP A 110 4.26 -11.81 -3.21
N LEU A 111 3.75 -10.59 -3.01
CA LEU A 111 2.36 -10.26 -3.34
C LEU A 111 2.09 -10.36 -4.85
N SER A 112 3.05 -9.97 -5.70
CA SER A 112 2.86 -10.05 -7.15
C SER A 112 2.71 -11.49 -7.63
N VAL A 113 3.49 -12.42 -7.05
CA VAL A 113 3.41 -13.86 -7.34
C VAL A 113 2.09 -14.43 -6.84
N PHE A 114 1.73 -14.17 -5.58
CA PHE A 114 0.48 -14.66 -4.99
C PHE A 114 -0.77 -14.22 -5.78
N LEU A 115 -0.81 -12.94 -6.17
CA LEU A 115 -1.92 -12.43 -6.96
C LEU A 115 -1.93 -13.05 -8.35
N ALA A 116 -0.78 -13.22 -9.01
CA ALA A 116 -0.73 -13.88 -10.32
C ALA A 116 -1.29 -15.31 -10.27
N GLU A 117 -0.97 -16.09 -9.24
CA GLU A 117 -1.49 -17.46 -9.05
C GLU A 117 -3.00 -17.49 -8.81
N THR A 118 -3.49 -16.57 -7.97
CA THR A 118 -4.92 -16.46 -7.64
C THR A 118 -5.75 -16.18 -8.90
N TYR A 119 -5.30 -15.27 -9.76
CA TYR A 119 -6.01 -14.91 -10.99
C TYR A 119 -5.79 -15.89 -12.14
N ALA A 120 -4.63 -16.54 -12.24
CA ALA A 120 -4.40 -17.59 -13.24
C ALA A 120 -5.36 -18.77 -13.06
N THR A 121 -5.77 -19.03 -11.82
CA THR A 121 -6.73 -20.09 -11.48
C THR A 121 -8.18 -19.68 -11.72
N ALA A 122 -8.49 -18.38 -11.60
CA ALA A 122 -9.85 -17.85 -11.76
C ALA A 122 -10.29 -17.76 -13.24
N ASP A 123 -9.39 -17.40 -14.16
CA ASP A 123 -9.74 -17.14 -15.56
C ASP A 123 -8.76 -17.82 -16.56
N PRO A 124 -8.91 -19.12 -16.86
CA PRO A 124 -8.16 -19.75 -17.96
C PRO A 124 -8.53 -19.19 -19.34
N GLU A 125 -9.65 -18.47 -19.49
CA GLU A 125 -10.19 -18.04 -20.80
C GLU A 125 -9.62 -16.71 -21.36
N LEU A 126 -8.91 -15.89 -20.58
CA LEU A 126 -8.40 -14.59 -21.08
C LEU A 126 -6.99 -14.64 -21.70
N ASN A 127 -6.31 -15.78 -21.63
CA ASN A 127 -4.98 -15.94 -22.25
C ASN A 127 -5.03 -16.20 -23.76
N ASN A 128 -6.21 -16.43 -24.35
CA ASN A 128 -6.37 -16.75 -25.77
C ASN A 128 -7.24 -15.76 -26.56
N VAL A 129 -7.50 -14.55 -26.04
CA VAL A 129 -8.08 -13.47 -26.85
C VAL A 129 -6.94 -12.65 -27.44
N GLU A 130 -6.47 -13.13 -28.58
CA GLU A 130 -5.62 -12.42 -29.52
C GLU A 130 -6.05 -10.96 -29.62
N SER A 131 -5.13 -10.07 -29.23
CA SER A 131 -5.46 -8.68 -28.89
C SER A 131 -6.11 -7.96 -30.09
N PRO A 132 -7.39 -7.55 -30.03
CA PRO A 132 -8.05 -6.83 -31.14
C PRO A 132 -7.51 -5.42 -31.35
N LEU A 133 -6.46 -5.03 -30.60
CA LEU A 133 -5.78 -3.76 -30.65
C LEU A 133 -4.37 -3.88 -31.23
N LYS A 134 -4.16 -4.71 -32.25
CA LYS A 134 -2.99 -4.56 -33.13
C LYS A 134 -3.16 -3.32 -34.02
N VAL A 135 -3.22 -2.17 -33.35
CA VAL A 135 -3.15 -0.86 -33.97
C VAL A 135 -1.77 -0.81 -34.62
N ASN A 136 -1.72 -0.56 -35.93
CA ASN A 136 -0.51 -0.18 -36.67
C ASN A 136 0.05 1.13 -36.10
N LYS A 137 0.64 1.08 -34.90
CA LYS A 137 1.31 2.21 -34.27
C LYS A 137 2.70 2.24 -34.88
N LYS A 138 3.02 3.37 -35.53
CA LYS A 138 4.40 3.70 -35.91
C LYS A 138 5.31 3.43 -34.72
N PRO A 139 6.53 2.87 -34.94
CA PRO A 139 7.44 2.56 -33.85
C PRO A 139 7.62 3.81 -32.96
N LEU A 140 7.61 3.59 -31.64
CA LEU A 140 7.73 4.68 -30.67
C LEU A 140 9.01 5.46 -30.97
N ARG A 141 8.88 6.68 -31.49
CA ARG A 141 10.04 7.55 -31.68
C ARG A 141 10.55 7.96 -30.30
N PRO A 142 11.85 7.76 -29.99
CA PRO A 142 12.41 8.23 -28.74
C PRO A 142 12.22 9.74 -28.68
N ARG A 143 11.45 10.21 -27.69
CA ARG A 143 11.32 11.65 -27.43
C ARG A 143 12.62 12.10 -26.77
N ALA A 144 13.44 12.84 -27.52
CA ALA A 144 14.66 13.44 -27.00
C ALA A 144 14.36 14.21 -25.70
N GLY A 145 15.21 14.04 -24.69
CA GLY A 145 15.08 14.71 -23.38
C GLY A 145 14.22 14.00 -22.33
N ARG A 146 13.54 12.88 -22.64
CA ARG A 146 12.82 12.10 -21.63
C ARG A 146 13.71 10.99 -21.07
N LYS A 147 14.15 11.12 -19.82
CA LYS A 147 14.95 10.08 -19.14
C LYS A 147 14.09 8.84 -18.85
N LEU A 148 14.72 7.67 -18.91
CA LEU A 148 14.13 6.41 -18.44
C LEU A 148 14.07 6.48 -16.91
N VAL A 149 12.90 6.81 -16.37
CA VAL A 149 12.67 6.87 -14.91
C VAL A 149 12.02 5.57 -14.48
N GLU A 150 12.46 5.03 -13.36
CA GLU A 150 11.78 3.90 -12.70
C GLU A 150 10.31 4.26 -12.48
N LYS A 151 9.41 3.33 -12.81
CA LYS A 151 7.96 3.57 -12.76
C LYS A 151 7.47 3.52 -11.31
N THR A 152 7.84 4.50 -10.49
CA THR A 152 7.25 4.71 -9.16
C THR A 152 5.92 5.43 -9.35
N GLY A 153 4.88 4.66 -9.69
CA GLY A 153 3.68 5.18 -10.31
C GLY A 153 2.38 4.67 -9.73
N ASN A 154 1.36 4.77 -10.58
CA ASN A 154 0.02 4.27 -10.36
C ASN A 154 -0.08 2.83 -10.86
N PRO A 155 -0.60 1.87 -10.07
CA PRO A 155 -0.62 0.47 -10.47
C PRO A 155 -1.43 0.29 -11.76
N THR A 156 -0.89 -0.53 -12.67
CA THR A 156 -1.42 -0.74 -14.02
C THR A 156 -1.93 -2.17 -14.18
N TYR A 157 -2.45 -2.52 -15.36
CA TYR A 157 -2.88 -3.90 -15.60
C TYR A 157 -1.69 -4.87 -15.66
N MET A 158 -0.63 -4.49 -16.37
CA MET A 158 0.57 -5.31 -16.54
C MET A 158 1.40 -5.42 -15.25
N ASP A 159 1.37 -4.36 -14.43
CA ASP A 159 2.07 -4.30 -13.14
C ASP A 159 1.08 -3.84 -12.06
N PRO A 160 0.35 -4.79 -11.45
CA PRO A 160 -0.74 -4.49 -10.55
C PRO A 160 -0.29 -4.03 -9.17
N VAL A 161 0.98 -4.25 -8.79
CA VAL A 161 1.51 -3.95 -7.46
C VAL A 161 2.62 -2.92 -7.57
N GLN A 162 2.44 -1.74 -6.99
CA GLN A 162 3.42 -0.65 -7.08
C GLN A 162 3.71 0.00 -5.73
N THR A 163 4.97 0.37 -5.51
CA THR A 163 5.40 1.10 -4.33
C THR A 163 4.93 2.54 -4.36
N GLY A 164 4.71 3.12 -3.18
CA GLY A 164 4.42 4.54 -3.06
C GLY A 164 5.57 5.39 -3.64
N LYS A 165 5.22 6.59 -4.16
CA LYS A 165 6.22 7.57 -4.66
C LYS A 165 7.29 7.92 -3.63
N VAL A 166 6.95 7.86 -2.35
CA VAL A 166 7.86 8.10 -1.24
C VAL A 166 8.28 6.72 -0.69
N GLN A 167 9.53 6.33 -0.94
CA GLN A 167 10.05 5.01 -0.52
C GLN A 167 9.93 4.81 1.00
N GLU A 168 10.16 5.86 1.79
CA GLU A 168 10.05 5.85 3.25
C GLU A 168 8.62 5.70 3.78
N SER A 169 7.59 5.91 2.94
CA SER A 169 6.21 5.94 3.43
C SER A 169 5.63 4.57 3.80
N GLY A 170 6.39 3.49 3.60
CA GLY A 170 6.00 2.14 4.04
C GLY A 170 4.66 1.70 3.49
N LYS A 171 4.40 1.98 2.20
CA LYS A 171 3.11 1.71 1.57
C LYS A 171 3.19 1.11 0.18
N LEU A 172 2.22 0.26 -0.12
CA LEU A 172 2.07 -0.44 -1.38
C LEU A 172 0.68 -0.16 -1.95
N LYS A 173 0.61 0.06 -3.26
CA LYS A 173 -0.62 0.33 -4.01
C LYS A 173 -0.87 -0.78 -4.99
N ILE A 174 -2.08 -1.32 -4.95
CA ILE A 174 -2.48 -2.46 -5.76
C ILE A 174 -3.68 -2.04 -6.61
N ARG A 175 -3.70 -2.38 -7.90
CA ARG A 175 -4.82 -2.05 -8.79
C ARG A 175 -6.04 -2.92 -8.46
N GLY A 176 -7.22 -2.30 -8.45
CA GLY A 176 -8.49 -2.99 -8.21
C GLY A 176 -8.87 -3.02 -6.72
N ASN A 177 -9.99 -3.67 -6.43
CA ASN A 177 -10.36 -4.01 -5.06
C ASN A 177 -9.85 -5.42 -4.75
N ARG A 178 -8.73 -5.50 -4.02
CA ARG A 178 -8.03 -6.75 -3.67
C ARG A 178 -7.82 -6.88 -2.17
N VAL A 179 -8.73 -6.30 -1.37
CA VAL A 179 -8.54 -6.24 0.09
C VAL A 179 -8.56 -7.63 0.71
N GLU A 180 -9.47 -8.49 0.29
CA GLU A 180 -9.64 -9.83 0.86
C GLU A 180 -8.43 -10.72 0.54
N GLU A 181 -8.00 -10.74 -0.71
CA GLU A 181 -6.81 -11.47 -1.17
C GLU A 181 -5.55 -11.04 -0.40
N VAL A 182 -5.35 -9.72 -0.26
CA VAL A 182 -4.19 -9.17 0.44
C VAL A 182 -4.25 -9.48 1.93
N LYS A 183 -5.44 -9.45 2.55
CA LYS A 183 -5.62 -9.86 3.94
C LYS A 183 -5.32 -11.35 4.13
N ALA A 184 -5.90 -12.21 3.28
CA ALA A 184 -5.66 -13.65 3.32
C ALA A 184 -4.17 -13.98 3.16
N PHE A 185 -3.47 -13.29 2.25
CA PHE A 185 -2.02 -13.40 2.11
C PHE A 185 -1.30 -13.04 3.43
N LEU A 186 -1.60 -11.89 4.03
CA LEU A 186 -0.93 -11.45 5.26
C LEU A 186 -1.24 -12.37 6.44
N GLU A 187 -2.47 -12.86 6.55
CA GLU A 187 -2.90 -13.83 7.58
C GLU A 187 -2.20 -15.18 7.39
N SER A 188 -2.10 -15.70 6.17
CA SER A 188 -1.34 -16.92 5.86
C SER A 188 0.14 -16.83 6.25
N ARG A 189 0.65 -15.59 6.30
CA ARG A 189 2.03 -15.27 6.66
C ARG A 189 2.21 -15.06 8.17
N GLY A 190 1.12 -14.95 8.91
CA GLY A 190 1.08 -14.78 10.36
C GLY A 190 1.24 -13.32 10.82
N PHE A 191 0.89 -12.34 9.99
CA PHE A 191 0.89 -10.93 10.37
C PHE A 191 -0.40 -10.49 11.06
#